data_AF-Q07TU6-F1
#
_entry.id   AF-Q07TU6-F1
#
_cell.length_a   1.000
_cell.length_b   1.000
_cell.length_c   1.000
_cell.angle_alpha   90.00
_cell.angle_beta   90.00
_cell.angle_gamma   90.00
#
_symmetry.space_group_name_H-M   'P 1'
#
loop_
_entity.id
_entity.type
_entity.pdbx_description
1 polymer ?
#
loop_
_entity_poly.entity_id
_entity_poly.type
_entity_poly.pdbx_seq_one_letter_code
_entity_poly.pdbx_strand_id
1 'polypeptide(L)'
;MLAAEDIIREFALFRGNGPGIESWITDKTPIGVLERLAQIADTSISLAQLNQLLILSHEAGVSDGFFAYYWKSGKTLHRVHPYDVTKIPGYSTSFEDTGTIQSIQHLKWGLHRFYTDALLYFGNVREAYRYLRQKSFDELSAFFKQKRFDTERLKSRGQTLAMQSIAKDDRYLIAELACKTYEPKAKDSLVKLLTDEYRRLKKANAHRITFRDLVGQKSSASVIPRQGELEFSIDEVLDEQIEDEAAIVSKIQPLMKRFEAARKTALINTEQYISMIDDLDIYVATSMRTRADFRKMAEFCENIFGHAKLKSYALRYFDPTLSAASGHEDKGLIECLMVKCAKILIYVAGERDSYGKDAEAAMALSQGKPVIFFCDATMRSKFYREIHPLSRLIEFSTGIPVGAIVTDKIEDVIDIVDRVLTNDMEYKLEQGKPGHFQLKESLTNSIVRLQTADLLLREAFWNYYSIGHRR
;
A
#
# COMPACT_ATOMS: atom_id res chain seq x y z
N MET A 1 -15.75 -33.29 28.55
CA MET A 1 -14.56 -32.62 29.09
C MET A 1 -13.40 -32.88 28.14
N LEU A 2 -12.72 -31.85 27.65
CA LEU A 2 -11.55 -32.00 26.79
C LEU A 2 -10.33 -32.42 27.62
N ALA A 3 -9.40 -33.20 27.07
CA ALA A 3 -8.15 -33.47 27.76
C ALA A 3 -7.27 -32.19 27.80
N ALA A 4 -6.36 -32.10 28.77
CA ALA A 4 -5.44 -30.97 28.88
C ALA A 4 -4.63 -30.74 27.60
N GLU A 5 -4.18 -31.82 26.96
CA GLU A 5 -3.46 -31.79 25.68
C GLU A 5 -4.32 -31.25 24.53
N ASP A 6 -5.63 -31.55 24.52
CA ASP A 6 -6.56 -31.01 23.53
C ASP A 6 -6.74 -29.50 23.71
N ILE A 7 -6.88 -29.03 24.96
CA ILE A 7 -6.94 -27.58 25.25
C ILE A 7 -5.66 -26.90 24.76
N ILE A 8 -4.51 -27.43 25.11
CA ILE A 8 -3.22 -26.93 24.65
C ILE A 8 -3.25 -26.82 23.10
N ARG A 9 -3.60 -27.90 22.39
CA ARG A 9 -3.69 -27.94 20.92
C ARG A 9 -4.65 -26.89 20.34
N GLU A 10 -5.81 -26.69 20.96
CA GLU A 10 -6.80 -25.68 20.53
C GLU A 10 -6.26 -24.25 20.54
N PHE A 11 -5.31 -23.93 21.43
CA PHE A 11 -4.69 -22.61 21.55
C PHE A 11 -3.29 -22.54 20.91
N ALA A 12 -2.88 -23.53 20.12
CA ALA A 12 -1.56 -23.56 19.48
C ALA A 12 -1.24 -22.27 18.69
N LEU A 13 -2.24 -21.70 18.01
CA LEU A 13 -2.09 -20.48 17.19
C LEU A 13 -1.64 -19.25 18.00
N PHE A 14 -1.92 -19.19 19.29
CA PHE A 14 -1.64 -18.01 20.14
C PHE A 14 -0.33 -18.12 20.89
N ARG A 15 0.41 -19.23 20.74
CA ARG A 15 1.60 -19.49 21.54
C ARG A 15 2.81 -18.70 21.08
N GLY A 16 3.44 -18.00 22.00
CA GLY A 16 4.71 -17.34 21.79
C GLY A 16 5.88 -18.26 22.11
N ASN A 17 7.09 -17.72 21.94
CA ASN A 17 8.32 -18.33 22.42
C ASN A 17 9.04 -17.47 23.47
N GLY A 18 8.36 -16.44 23.99
CA GLY A 18 8.81 -15.63 25.12
C GLY A 18 7.76 -15.53 26.22
N PRO A 19 8.03 -14.75 27.29
CA PRO A 19 7.10 -14.55 28.38
C PRO A 19 5.94 -13.62 27.98
N GLY A 20 4.90 -13.55 28.82
CA GLY A 20 3.73 -12.72 28.61
C GLY A 20 2.53 -13.53 28.13
N ILE A 21 1.46 -12.85 27.73
CA ILE A 21 0.17 -13.47 27.33
C ILE A 21 0.33 -14.58 26.27
N GLU A 22 1.37 -14.50 25.44
CA GLU A 22 1.69 -15.52 24.45
C GLU A 22 2.11 -16.88 25.07
N SER A 23 2.50 -16.89 26.34
CA SER A 23 2.87 -18.09 27.11
C SER A 23 1.74 -18.64 27.99
N TRP A 24 0.54 -18.08 27.89
CA TRP A 24 -0.57 -18.39 28.80
C TRP A 24 -1.04 -19.86 28.74
N ILE A 25 -1.25 -20.40 27.53
CA ILE A 25 -1.78 -21.75 27.31
C ILE A 25 -0.73 -22.60 26.58
N THR A 26 0.09 -23.29 27.36
CA THR A 26 1.24 -24.11 26.94
C THR A 26 1.30 -25.41 27.76
N ASP A 27 2.30 -26.24 27.49
CA ASP A 27 2.66 -27.42 28.29
C ASP A 27 3.10 -27.08 29.72
N LYS A 28 3.46 -25.82 29.98
CA LYS A 28 3.86 -25.32 31.31
C LYS A 28 2.70 -24.70 32.09
N THR A 29 1.51 -24.60 31.49
CA THR A 29 0.34 -24.03 32.15
C THR A 29 -0.07 -24.90 33.33
N PRO A 30 -0.36 -24.33 34.52
CA PRO A 30 -0.78 -25.11 35.68
C PRO A 30 -1.99 -25.99 35.35
N ILE A 31 -1.97 -27.25 35.82
CA ILE A 31 -3.00 -28.25 35.49
C ILE A 31 -4.42 -27.75 35.82
N GLY A 32 -4.61 -27.07 36.96
CA GLY A 32 -5.91 -26.52 37.36
C GLY A 32 -6.46 -25.45 36.41
N VAL A 33 -5.59 -24.71 35.71
CA VAL A 33 -6.01 -23.76 34.66
C VAL A 33 -6.55 -24.53 33.45
N LEU A 34 -5.86 -25.59 33.02
CA LEU A 34 -6.27 -26.42 31.88
C LEU A 34 -7.57 -27.19 32.19
N GLU A 35 -7.70 -27.74 33.39
CA GLU A 35 -8.93 -28.40 33.86
C GLU A 35 -10.12 -27.44 33.87
N ARG A 36 -9.92 -26.20 34.36
CA ARG A 36 -10.98 -25.20 34.36
C ARG A 36 -11.41 -24.82 32.95
N LEU A 37 -10.46 -24.65 32.02
CA LEU A 37 -10.76 -24.39 30.61
C LEU A 37 -11.50 -25.57 29.96
N ALA A 38 -11.14 -26.81 30.30
CA ALA A 38 -11.81 -28.02 29.79
C ALA A 38 -13.30 -28.14 30.19
N GLN A 39 -13.72 -27.40 31.22
CA GLN A 39 -15.09 -27.34 31.74
C GLN A 39 -15.87 -26.10 31.28
N ILE A 40 -15.33 -25.29 30.38
CA ILE A 40 -15.93 -23.99 29.99
C ILE A 40 -17.34 -24.12 29.38
N ALA A 41 -17.63 -25.24 28.70
CA ALA A 41 -18.93 -25.51 28.11
C ALA A 41 -20.02 -25.80 29.17
N ASP A 42 -19.62 -26.37 30.30
CA ASP A 42 -20.52 -26.68 31.43
C ASP A 42 -20.63 -25.49 32.38
N THR A 43 -19.53 -24.74 32.54
CA THR A 43 -19.44 -23.60 33.44
C THR A 43 -18.72 -22.44 32.75
N SER A 44 -19.48 -21.42 32.34
CA SER A 44 -18.93 -20.22 31.70
C SER A 44 -17.89 -19.51 32.57
N ILE A 45 -16.94 -18.81 31.96
CA ILE A 45 -15.87 -18.07 32.66
C ILE A 45 -16.27 -16.60 32.81
N SER A 46 -16.42 -16.14 34.06
CA SER A 46 -16.56 -14.72 34.36
C SER A 46 -15.22 -13.98 34.27
N LEU A 47 -15.26 -12.65 34.24
CA LEU A 47 -14.04 -11.83 34.30
C LEU A 47 -13.17 -12.15 35.53
N ALA A 48 -13.79 -12.29 36.71
CA ALA A 48 -13.06 -12.62 37.93
C ALA A 48 -12.32 -13.97 37.78
N GLN A 49 -12.97 -14.97 37.19
CA GLN A 49 -12.34 -16.26 36.90
C GLN A 49 -11.25 -16.13 35.84
N LEU A 50 -11.47 -15.38 34.75
CA LEU A 50 -10.43 -15.14 33.74
C LEU A 50 -9.18 -14.52 34.38
N ASN A 51 -9.35 -13.51 35.22
CA ASN A 51 -8.23 -12.89 35.93
C ASN A 51 -7.51 -13.86 36.87
N GLN A 52 -8.23 -14.74 37.57
CA GLN A 52 -7.60 -15.80 38.36
C GLN A 52 -6.77 -16.75 37.47
N LEU A 53 -7.32 -17.19 36.33
CA LEU A 53 -6.63 -18.07 35.39
C LEU A 53 -5.37 -17.43 34.78
N LEU A 54 -5.42 -16.13 34.50
CA LEU A 54 -4.25 -15.36 34.04
C LEU A 54 -3.18 -15.28 35.14
N ILE A 55 -3.57 -14.91 36.36
CA ILE A 55 -2.64 -14.75 37.50
C ILE A 55 -1.97 -16.08 37.88
N LEU A 56 -2.74 -17.17 37.90
CA LEU A 56 -2.20 -18.52 38.14
C LEU A 56 -1.16 -18.93 37.08
N SER A 57 -1.30 -18.43 35.86
CA SER A 57 -0.33 -18.61 34.77
C SER A 57 0.75 -17.51 34.73
N HIS A 58 0.93 -16.75 35.82
CA HIS A 58 1.89 -15.64 35.93
C HIS A 58 1.67 -14.47 34.97
N GLU A 59 0.44 -14.30 34.47
CA GLU A 59 0.03 -13.17 33.64
C GLU A 59 -0.80 -12.17 34.43
N ALA A 60 -0.67 -10.88 34.09
CA ALA A 60 -1.47 -9.84 34.72
C ALA A 60 -2.94 -9.96 34.27
N GLY A 61 -3.88 -9.72 35.19
CA GLY A 61 -5.30 -9.63 34.87
C GLY A 61 -5.64 -8.45 33.95
N VAL A 62 -6.88 -8.46 33.47
CA VAL A 62 -7.46 -7.46 32.57
C VAL A 62 -8.58 -6.68 33.27
N SER A 63 -8.84 -5.47 32.77
CA SER A 63 -9.96 -4.62 33.20
C SER A 63 -11.30 -5.13 32.67
N ASP A 64 -12.40 -4.66 33.28
CA ASP A 64 -13.77 -4.83 32.78
C ASP A 64 -13.91 -4.34 31.33
N GLY A 65 -13.26 -3.21 31.03
CA GLY A 65 -13.26 -2.62 29.70
C GLY A 65 -12.61 -3.51 28.64
N PHE A 66 -11.42 -4.03 28.91
CA PHE A 66 -10.72 -4.94 28.02
C PHE A 66 -11.51 -6.24 27.79
N PHE A 67 -12.05 -6.82 28.87
CA PHE A 67 -12.87 -8.03 28.78
C PHE A 67 -14.13 -7.80 27.94
N ALA A 68 -14.86 -6.72 28.19
CA ALA A 68 -16.05 -6.38 27.42
C ALA A 68 -15.73 -6.08 25.95
N TYR A 69 -14.61 -5.41 25.69
CA TYR A 69 -14.18 -5.06 24.34
C TYR A 69 -13.88 -6.30 23.50
N TYR A 70 -13.10 -7.25 24.03
CA TYR A 70 -12.64 -8.39 23.24
C TYR A 70 -13.60 -9.58 23.20
N TRP A 71 -14.40 -9.80 24.25
CA TRP A 71 -15.28 -10.97 24.33
C TRP A 71 -16.77 -10.65 24.34
N LYS A 72 -17.23 -9.40 24.41
CA LYS A 72 -18.69 -9.12 24.52
C LYS A 72 -19.32 -8.30 23.39
N SER A 73 -18.53 -7.68 22.51
CA SER A 73 -18.99 -6.52 21.72
C SER A 73 -18.80 -6.63 20.20
N GLY A 74 -19.06 -7.80 19.60
CA GLY A 74 -18.91 -8.02 18.15
C GLY A 74 -19.66 -7.01 17.26
N LYS A 75 -20.99 -7.08 17.21
CA LYS A 75 -21.83 -6.15 16.43
C LYS A 75 -21.74 -4.72 16.93
N THR A 76 -21.63 -4.46 18.23
CA THR A 76 -21.54 -3.07 18.67
C THR A 76 -20.28 -2.39 18.14
N LEU A 77 -19.19 -3.16 17.97
CA LEU A 77 -17.92 -2.63 17.47
C LEU A 77 -17.79 -2.58 15.94
N HIS A 78 -18.55 -3.34 15.14
CA HIS A 78 -18.37 -3.32 13.67
C HIS A 78 -18.41 -1.91 13.05
N ARG A 79 -19.19 -0.99 13.65
CA ARG A 79 -19.31 0.40 13.15
C ARG A 79 -18.25 1.37 13.67
N VAL A 80 -17.47 0.96 14.67
CA VAL A 80 -16.50 1.85 15.35
C VAL A 80 -15.08 1.29 15.37
N HIS A 81 -14.87 0.06 14.89
CA HIS A 81 -13.56 -0.59 14.76
C HIS A 81 -12.93 -0.37 13.38
N PRO A 82 -11.59 -0.25 13.23
CA PRO A 82 -10.91 -0.13 11.93
C PRO A 82 -11.07 -1.28 10.92
N TYR A 83 -11.74 -2.36 11.30
CA TYR A 83 -12.02 -3.49 10.45
C TYR A 83 -13.27 -4.21 10.96
N ASP A 84 -13.88 -5.07 10.15
CA ASP A 84 -15.07 -5.81 10.56
C ASP A 84 -14.71 -6.99 11.49
N VAL A 85 -14.91 -6.77 12.79
CA VAL A 85 -14.61 -7.77 13.84
C VAL A 85 -15.51 -9.01 13.75
N THR A 86 -16.62 -8.95 13.02
CA THR A 86 -17.54 -10.09 12.82
C THR A 86 -17.03 -11.07 11.77
N LYS A 87 -16.09 -10.64 10.92
CA LYS A 87 -15.42 -11.49 9.92
C LYS A 87 -14.18 -12.20 10.45
N ILE A 88 -13.81 -11.96 11.71
CA ILE A 88 -12.71 -12.68 12.36
C ILE A 88 -13.12 -14.16 12.54
N PRO A 89 -12.21 -15.11 12.24
CA PRO A 89 -12.50 -16.54 12.34
C PRO A 89 -13.11 -16.93 13.68
N GLY A 90 -14.20 -17.70 13.61
CA GLY A 90 -14.83 -18.28 14.78
C GLY A 90 -15.79 -17.36 15.53
N TYR A 91 -16.10 -16.18 14.99
CA TYR A 91 -17.17 -15.33 15.49
C TYR A 91 -18.53 -16.04 15.48
N SER A 92 -19.34 -15.77 16.51
CA SER A 92 -20.74 -16.18 16.61
C SER A 92 -21.53 -15.03 17.23
N THR A 93 -22.74 -14.78 16.73
CA THR A 93 -23.67 -13.81 17.33
C THR A 93 -24.09 -14.21 18.75
N SER A 94 -23.92 -15.48 19.13
CA SER A 94 -24.21 -15.95 20.49
C SER A 94 -23.21 -15.48 21.54
N PHE A 95 -22.07 -14.90 21.14
CA PHE A 95 -21.04 -14.41 22.06
C PHE A 95 -21.32 -12.99 22.57
N GLU A 96 -22.34 -12.35 22.03
CA GLU A 96 -22.69 -10.97 22.34
C GLU A 96 -23.45 -10.89 23.67
N ASP A 97 -23.10 -9.90 24.49
CA ASP A 97 -23.82 -9.55 25.72
C ASP A 97 -23.98 -10.68 26.77
N THR A 98 -23.25 -11.78 26.65
CA THR A 98 -23.35 -12.98 27.51
C THR A 98 -22.83 -12.78 28.94
N GLY A 99 -22.19 -11.64 29.22
CA GLY A 99 -21.54 -11.34 30.51
C GLY A 99 -20.31 -12.20 30.85
N THR A 100 -20.13 -13.33 30.17
CA THR A 100 -19.16 -14.40 30.46
C THR A 100 -18.68 -15.08 29.17
N ILE A 101 -17.53 -15.76 29.23
CA ILE A 101 -17.03 -16.58 28.12
C ILE A 101 -17.66 -17.97 28.21
N GLN A 102 -18.41 -18.35 27.19
CA GLN A 102 -19.29 -19.54 27.22
C GLN A 102 -18.68 -20.80 26.63
N SER A 103 -17.58 -20.70 25.89
CA SER A 103 -16.96 -21.84 25.21
C SER A 103 -15.50 -21.58 24.85
N ILE A 104 -14.77 -22.65 24.52
CA ILE A 104 -13.40 -22.54 23.98
C ILE A 104 -13.39 -21.67 22.72
N GLN A 105 -14.38 -21.84 21.85
CA GLN A 105 -14.49 -21.06 20.62
C GLN A 105 -14.72 -19.57 20.91
N HIS A 106 -15.51 -19.25 21.93
CA HIS A 106 -15.70 -17.87 22.41
C HIS A 106 -14.37 -17.31 22.93
N LEU A 107 -13.62 -18.05 23.77
CA LEU A 107 -12.32 -17.60 24.26
C LEU A 107 -11.33 -17.33 23.10
N LYS A 108 -11.25 -18.25 22.13
CA LYS A 108 -10.40 -18.14 20.94
C LYS A 108 -10.77 -16.94 20.08
N TRP A 109 -12.05 -16.64 19.90
CA TRP A 109 -12.49 -15.48 19.13
C TRP A 109 -12.00 -14.16 19.72
N GLY A 110 -12.12 -13.96 21.04
CA GLY A 110 -11.60 -12.73 21.66
C GLY A 110 -10.07 -12.63 21.64
N LEU A 111 -9.35 -13.76 21.79
CA LEU A 111 -7.90 -13.79 21.58
C LEU A 111 -7.51 -13.47 20.13
N HIS A 112 -8.23 -14.00 19.15
CA HIS A 112 -8.03 -13.67 17.74
C HIS A 112 -8.15 -12.17 17.48
N ARG A 113 -9.18 -11.53 18.03
CA ARG A 113 -9.38 -10.08 17.93
C ARG A 113 -8.22 -9.32 18.56
N PHE A 114 -7.83 -9.69 19.79
CA PHE A 114 -6.72 -9.06 20.48
C PHE A 114 -5.39 -9.21 19.73
N TYR A 115 -5.08 -10.39 19.19
CA TYR A 115 -3.84 -10.61 18.43
C TYR A 115 -3.84 -9.85 17.10
N THR A 116 -4.99 -9.77 16.42
CA THR A 116 -5.13 -8.93 15.21
C THR A 116 -4.84 -7.47 15.52
N ASP A 117 -5.46 -6.91 16.57
CA ASP A 117 -5.21 -5.53 17.00
C ASP A 117 -3.76 -5.30 17.41
N ALA A 118 -3.18 -6.24 18.15
CA ALA A 118 -1.81 -6.19 18.59
C ALA A 118 -0.83 -6.11 17.40
N LEU A 119 -1.03 -6.93 16.37
CA LEU A 119 -0.18 -6.90 15.18
C LEU A 119 -0.43 -5.66 14.33
N LEU A 120 -1.68 -5.19 14.19
CA LEU A 120 -2.01 -4.01 13.41
C LEU A 120 -1.41 -2.73 13.97
N TYR A 121 -1.46 -2.55 15.30
CA TYR A 121 -1.23 -1.26 15.95
C TYR A 121 -0.10 -1.22 16.96
N PHE A 122 0.52 -2.37 17.26
CA PHE A 122 1.66 -2.44 18.17
C PHE A 122 2.83 -3.25 17.59
N GLY A 123 2.60 -4.09 16.56
CA GLY A 123 3.62 -5.00 16.00
C GLY A 123 4.12 -6.08 16.97
N ASN A 124 3.64 -6.05 18.22
CA ASN A 124 4.08 -6.91 19.31
C ASN A 124 2.91 -7.21 20.25
N VAL A 125 2.60 -8.50 20.45
CA VAL A 125 1.47 -8.92 21.28
C VAL A 125 1.66 -8.60 22.75
N ARG A 126 2.89 -8.75 23.26
CA ARG A 126 3.22 -8.47 24.67
C ARG A 126 3.07 -6.99 24.99
N GLU A 127 3.54 -6.10 24.11
CA GLU A 127 3.40 -4.65 24.29
C GLU A 127 1.94 -4.20 24.15
N ALA A 128 1.20 -4.75 23.18
CA ALA A 128 -0.23 -4.52 23.07
C ALA A 128 -0.98 -4.93 24.35
N TYR A 129 -0.69 -6.12 24.89
CA TYR A 129 -1.30 -6.60 26.12
C TYR A 129 -0.98 -5.66 27.29
N ARG A 130 0.28 -5.23 27.38
CA ARG A 130 0.72 -4.31 28.42
C ARG A 130 -0.04 -2.98 28.38
N TYR A 131 -0.23 -2.44 27.20
CA TYR A 131 -0.87 -1.15 27.00
C TYR A 131 -2.41 -1.21 27.11
N LEU A 132 -3.04 -2.24 26.55
CA LEU A 132 -4.50 -2.32 26.39
C LEU A 132 -5.22 -2.91 27.61
N ARG A 133 -4.60 -3.85 28.36
CA ARG A 133 -5.30 -4.63 29.40
C ARG A 133 -5.91 -3.82 30.55
N GLN A 134 -5.45 -2.59 30.75
CA GLN A 134 -5.90 -1.71 31.84
C GLN A 134 -6.96 -0.69 31.39
N LYS A 135 -7.20 -0.56 30.08
CA LYS A 135 -8.08 0.48 29.54
C LYS A 135 -9.55 0.14 29.78
N SER A 136 -10.36 1.17 29.98
CA SER A 136 -11.81 1.09 29.94
C SER A 136 -12.32 0.79 28.51
N PHE A 137 -13.59 0.40 28.41
CA PHE A 137 -14.22 0.15 27.12
C PHE A 137 -14.22 1.40 26.23
N ASP A 138 -14.49 2.57 26.82
CA ASP A 138 -14.53 3.84 26.11
C ASP A 138 -13.14 4.28 25.65
N GLU A 139 -12.09 4.07 26.45
CA GLU A 139 -10.72 4.35 26.03
C GLU A 139 -10.27 3.45 24.87
N LEU A 140 -10.62 2.16 24.89
CA LEU A 140 -10.35 1.24 23.78
C LEU A 140 -11.13 1.65 22.53
N SER A 141 -12.44 1.88 22.67
CA SER A 141 -13.30 2.30 21.56
C SER A 141 -12.82 3.62 20.96
N ALA A 142 -12.46 4.58 21.81
CA ALA A 142 -11.88 5.84 21.37
C ALA A 142 -10.56 5.60 20.63
N PHE A 143 -9.63 4.83 21.19
CA PHE A 143 -8.32 4.53 20.59
C PHE A 143 -8.43 3.93 19.20
N PHE A 144 -9.26 2.91 19.01
CA PHE A 144 -9.43 2.25 17.72
C PHE A 144 -10.26 3.09 16.74
N LYS A 145 -11.25 3.86 17.20
CA LYS A 145 -12.01 4.77 16.36
C LYS A 145 -11.12 5.82 15.67
N GLN A 146 -10.04 6.30 16.32
CA GLN A 146 -9.10 7.26 15.71
C GLN A 146 -8.26 6.64 14.58
N LYS A 147 -8.21 5.31 14.49
CA LYS A 147 -7.50 4.58 13.43
C LYS A 147 -8.38 4.31 12.20
N ARG A 148 -9.65 4.71 12.23
CA ARG A 148 -10.58 4.53 11.12
C ARG A 148 -10.36 5.57 10.03
N PHE A 149 -10.61 5.16 8.79
CA PHE A 149 -10.88 6.07 7.69
C PHE A 149 -12.23 6.75 7.89
N ASP A 150 -12.26 8.07 7.72
CA ASP A 150 -13.49 8.87 7.76
C ASP A 150 -14.24 8.76 6.42
N THR A 151 -14.92 7.64 6.23
CA THR A 151 -15.67 7.32 5.00
C THR A 151 -16.74 8.36 4.70
N GLU A 152 -17.39 8.91 5.74
CA GLU A 152 -18.48 9.87 5.57
C GLU A 152 -17.96 11.24 5.15
N ARG A 153 -16.79 11.67 5.65
CA ARG A 153 -16.11 12.85 5.11
C ARG A 153 -15.73 12.67 3.64
N LEU A 154 -15.27 11.49 3.23
CA LEU A 154 -14.94 11.22 1.81
C LEU A 154 -16.16 11.40 0.91
N LYS A 155 -17.32 10.88 1.32
CA LYS A 155 -18.58 11.00 0.56
C LYS A 155 -19.15 12.43 0.57
N SER A 156 -19.00 13.16 1.66
CA SER A 156 -19.64 14.47 1.86
C SER A 156 -18.82 15.68 1.40
N ARG A 157 -17.49 15.55 1.23
CA ARG A 157 -16.58 16.67 0.88
C ARG A 157 -16.73 17.23 -0.55
N GLY A 158 -17.63 16.69 -1.37
CA GLY A 158 -17.89 17.15 -2.73
C GLY A 158 -16.79 16.80 -3.75
N GLN A 159 -17.02 17.23 -5.01
CA GLN A 159 -16.06 17.04 -6.10
C GLN A 159 -14.89 18.03 -6.00
N THR A 160 -13.73 17.64 -6.52
CA THR A 160 -12.58 18.53 -6.67
C THR A 160 -12.82 19.55 -7.78
N LEU A 161 -11.96 20.58 -7.82
CA LEU A 161 -11.77 21.33 -9.05
C LEU A 161 -11.41 20.35 -10.18
N ALA A 162 -11.96 20.59 -11.37
CA ALA A 162 -11.76 19.69 -12.49
C ALA A 162 -10.31 19.77 -13.00
N MET A 163 -9.69 18.60 -13.13
CA MET A 163 -8.41 18.45 -13.82
C MET A 163 -8.61 18.72 -15.31
N GLN A 164 -7.66 19.41 -15.93
CA GLN A 164 -7.68 19.62 -17.36
C GLN A 164 -7.24 18.33 -18.08
N SER A 165 -7.95 17.97 -19.13
CA SER A 165 -7.67 16.73 -19.87
C SER A 165 -6.42 16.87 -20.74
N ILE A 166 -5.60 15.82 -20.72
CA ILE A 166 -4.52 15.59 -21.68
C ILE A 166 -4.86 14.30 -22.40
N ALA A 167 -4.92 14.34 -23.73
CA ALA A 167 -5.18 13.15 -24.53
C ALA A 167 -4.18 12.05 -24.14
N LYS A 168 -4.64 10.80 -23.99
CA LYS A 168 -3.78 9.67 -23.56
C LYS A 168 -2.52 9.55 -24.41
N ASP A 169 -2.67 9.79 -25.71
CA ASP A 169 -1.61 9.78 -26.71
C ASP A 169 -0.58 10.90 -26.56
N ASP A 170 -0.92 11.96 -25.83
CA ASP A 170 -0.06 13.12 -25.58
C ASP A 170 0.58 13.08 -24.20
N ARG A 171 0.14 12.19 -23.30
CA ARG A 171 0.66 12.13 -21.92
C ARG A 171 2.15 11.75 -21.85
N TYR A 172 2.68 11.04 -22.85
CA TYR A 172 4.12 10.76 -22.91
C TYR A 172 4.95 12.02 -23.20
N LEU A 173 4.37 13.05 -23.82
CA LEU A 173 5.06 14.30 -24.16
C LEU A 173 5.42 15.11 -22.92
N ILE A 174 4.76 14.88 -21.78
CA ILE A 174 5.10 15.55 -20.52
C ILE A 174 6.17 14.81 -19.71
N ALA A 175 6.67 13.67 -20.23
CA ALA A 175 7.78 12.95 -19.62
C ALA A 175 9.07 13.79 -19.63
N GLU A 176 9.98 13.47 -18.71
CA GLU A 176 11.24 14.20 -18.57
C GLU A 176 12.09 14.18 -19.86
N LEU A 177 12.14 13.03 -20.55
CA LEU A 177 12.86 12.89 -21.81
C LEU A 177 12.30 13.82 -22.90
N ALA A 178 10.97 13.87 -23.05
CA ALA A 178 10.32 14.77 -24.00
C ALA A 178 10.54 16.24 -23.63
N CYS A 179 10.51 16.60 -22.34
CA CYS A 179 10.81 17.96 -21.90
C CYS A 179 12.23 18.39 -22.30
N LYS A 180 13.23 17.52 -22.11
CA LYS A 180 14.62 17.78 -22.54
C LYS A 180 14.75 17.99 -24.06
N THR A 181 13.89 17.33 -24.86
CA THR A 181 13.89 17.46 -26.31
C THR A 181 13.22 18.75 -26.79
N TYR A 182 12.08 19.12 -26.19
CA TYR A 182 11.22 20.18 -26.72
C TYR A 182 11.29 21.52 -25.98
N GLU A 183 11.99 21.64 -24.86
CA GLU A 183 12.10 22.91 -24.14
C GLU A 183 12.84 24.01 -24.94
N PRO A 184 12.58 25.30 -24.70
CA PRO A 184 13.01 26.42 -25.56
C PRO A 184 14.51 26.48 -25.87
N LYS A 185 15.38 26.06 -24.94
CA LYS A 185 16.84 25.97 -25.16
C LYS A 185 17.21 24.92 -26.23
N ALA A 186 16.30 23.99 -26.54
CA ALA A 186 16.45 22.90 -27.50
C ALA A 186 15.52 23.01 -28.73
N LYS A 187 14.54 23.93 -28.78
CA LYS A 187 13.53 24.00 -29.87
C LYS A 187 14.12 24.25 -31.25
N ASP A 188 14.95 25.28 -31.40
CA ASP A 188 15.64 25.56 -32.66
C ASP A 188 16.73 24.54 -32.97
N SER A 189 17.08 23.71 -31.98
CA SER A 189 18.06 22.65 -32.12
C SER A 189 17.47 21.38 -32.71
N LEU A 190 16.22 20.98 -32.41
CA LEU A 190 15.72 19.65 -32.82
C LEU A 190 15.50 19.53 -34.33
N VAL A 191 14.68 20.43 -34.92
CA VAL A 191 14.43 20.41 -36.36
C VAL A 191 15.73 20.58 -37.13
N LYS A 192 16.59 21.49 -36.67
CA LYS A 192 17.91 21.72 -37.25
C LYS A 192 18.80 20.48 -37.15
N LEU A 193 18.88 19.83 -35.98
CA LEU A 193 19.65 18.62 -35.73
C LEU A 193 19.22 17.49 -36.66
N LEU A 194 17.90 17.22 -36.75
CA LEU A 194 17.36 16.19 -37.63
C LEU A 194 17.61 16.52 -39.11
N THR A 195 17.50 17.79 -39.50
CA THR A 195 17.77 18.24 -40.88
C THR A 195 19.25 18.08 -41.23
N ASP A 196 20.15 18.45 -40.33
CA ASP A 196 21.60 18.32 -40.53
C ASP A 196 22.02 16.85 -40.63
N GLU A 197 21.41 15.98 -39.82
CA GLU A 197 21.62 14.53 -39.87
C GLU A 197 21.08 13.92 -41.18
N TYR A 198 19.90 14.35 -41.63
CA TYR A 198 19.34 13.96 -42.92
C TYR A 198 20.25 14.35 -44.09
N ARG A 199 20.77 15.59 -44.09
CA ARG A 199 21.75 16.04 -45.09
C ARG A 199 23.02 15.18 -45.10
N ARG A 200 23.50 14.77 -43.92
CA ARG A 200 24.66 13.90 -43.78
C ARG A 200 24.41 12.52 -44.39
N LEU A 201 23.28 11.88 -44.06
CA LEU A 201 22.91 10.57 -44.60
C LEU A 201 22.66 10.59 -46.10
N LYS A 202 22.05 11.67 -46.61
CA LYS A 202 21.83 11.86 -48.05
C LYS A 202 23.14 11.98 -48.83
N LYS A 203 24.13 12.69 -48.28
CA LYS A 203 25.51 12.74 -48.84
C LYS A 203 26.23 11.39 -48.83
N ALA A 204 25.85 10.50 -47.92
CA ALA A 204 26.38 9.13 -47.84
C ALA A 204 25.66 8.13 -48.77
N ASN A 205 24.86 8.61 -49.73
CA ASN A 205 24.07 7.81 -50.70
C ASN A 205 23.05 6.84 -50.06
N ALA A 206 22.46 7.21 -48.92
CA ALA A 206 21.31 6.47 -48.39
C ALA A 206 20.06 6.73 -49.25
N HIS A 207 19.54 5.70 -49.92
CA HIS A 207 18.38 5.82 -50.82
C HIS A 207 17.03 5.85 -50.10
N ARG A 208 16.96 5.37 -48.85
CA ARG A 208 15.77 5.42 -47.99
C ARG A 208 16.22 5.81 -46.59
N ILE A 209 15.76 6.97 -46.12
CA ILE A 209 16.08 7.51 -44.80
C ILE A 209 14.76 7.63 -44.04
N THR A 210 14.73 7.11 -42.82
CA THR A 210 13.62 7.23 -41.87
C THR A 210 14.01 8.12 -40.70
N PHE A 211 13.05 8.54 -39.87
CA PHE A 211 13.38 9.25 -38.62
C PHE A 211 14.21 8.41 -37.67
N ARG A 212 14.01 7.09 -37.64
CA ARG A 212 14.82 6.14 -36.88
C ARG A 212 16.29 6.19 -37.32
N ASP A 213 16.55 6.35 -38.61
CA ASP A 213 17.93 6.49 -39.12
C ASP A 213 18.60 7.80 -38.65
N LEU A 214 17.81 8.86 -38.42
CA LEU A 214 18.32 10.16 -37.94
C LEU A 214 18.70 10.16 -36.46
N VAL A 215 18.16 9.22 -35.67
CA VAL A 215 18.40 9.16 -34.21
C VAL A 215 19.13 7.89 -33.79
N GLY A 216 19.32 6.93 -34.70
CA GLY A 216 19.92 5.62 -34.42
C GLY A 216 21.44 5.63 -34.23
N GLN A 217 22.01 4.44 -34.00
CA GLN A 217 23.44 4.26 -33.66
C GLN A 217 24.43 4.72 -34.74
N LYS A 218 23.98 4.92 -35.98
CA LYS A 218 24.80 5.41 -37.10
C LYS A 218 24.81 6.95 -37.20
N SER A 219 24.17 7.63 -36.27
CA SER A 219 24.04 9.09 -36.25
C SER A 219 25.34 9.80 -35.86
N SER A 220 25.41 11.10 -36.06
CA SER A 220 26.58 11.90 -35.67
C SER A 220 26.89 11.84 -34.16
N ALA A 221 28.13 12.17 -33.78
CA ALA A 221 28.58 12.25 -32.40
C ALA A 221 27.77 13.23 -31.52
N SER A 222 27.02 14.16 -32.14
CA SER A 222 26.12 15.09 -31.46
C SER A 222 24.77 14.47 -31.10
N VAL A 223 24.34 13.43 -31.82
CA VAL A 223 23.05 12.73 -31.65
C VAL A 223 23.19 11.54 -30.72
N ILE A 224 24.29 10.78 -30.82
CA ILE A 224 24.54 9.57 -30.03
C ILE A 224 24.30 9.77 -28.52
N PRO A 225 24.77 10.85 -27.86
CA PRO A 225 24.55 11.05 -26.43
C PRO A 225 23.07 11.25 -26.05
N ARG A 226 22.22 11.65 -27.00
CA ARG A 226 20.80 11.95 -26.82
C ARG A 226 19.88 10.94 -27.51
N GLN A 227 20.41 9.84 -28.05
CA GLN A 227 19.65 8.88 -28.85
C GLN A 227 18.34 8.46 -28.17
N GLY A 228 18.39 7.96 -26.92
CA GLY A 228 17.19 7.49 -26.24
C GLY A 228 16.17 8.59 -25.92
N GLU A 229 16.64 9.81 -25.70
CA GLU A 229 15.78 10.99 -25.49
C GLU A 229 15.03 11.36 -26.77
N LEU A 230 15.75 11.37 -27.89
CA LEU A 230 15.20 11.70 -29.20
C LEU A 230 14.26 10.61 -29.69
N GLU A 231 14.67 9.33 -29.64
CA GLU A 231 13.84 8.18 -29.99
C GLU A 231 12.52 8.17 -29.23
N PHE A 232 12.56 8.42 -27.92
CA PHE A 232 11.36 8.53 -27.09
C PHE A 232 10.44 9.67 -27.55
N SER A 233 11.00 10.83 -27.83
CA SER A 233 10.23 12.04 -28.13
C SER A 233 9.52 11.96 -29.48
N ILE A 234 10.20 11.41 -30.50
CA ILE A 234 9.66 11.28 -31.87
C ILE A 234 9.11 9.88 -32.17
N ASP A 235 8.80 9.08 -31.14
CA ASP A 235 8.32 7.69 -31.23
C ASP A 235 7.24 7.49 -32.31
N GLU A 236 6.28 8.42 -32.41
CA GLU A 236 5.16 8.37 -33.36
C GLU A 236 5.58 8.38 -34.84
N VAL A 237 6.73 8.96 -35.17
CA VAL A 237 7.18 9.16 -36.55
C VAL A 237 8.43 8.36 -36.90
N LEU A 238 8.96 7.54 -35.97
CA LEU A 238 10.25 6.84 -36.12
C LEU A 238 10.37 6.07 -37.44
N ASP A 239 9.33 5.35 -37.82
CA ASP A 239 9.37 4.45 -38.99
C ASP A 239 8.90 5.15 -40.29
N GLU A 240 8.59 6.45 -40.24
CA GLU A 240 8.19 7.21 -41.42
C GLU A 240 9.40 7.54 -42.31
N GLN A 241 9.20 7.47 -43.63
CA GLN A 241 10.22 7.83 -44.62
C GLN A 241 10.31 9.34 -44.82
N ILE A 242 11.54 9.83 -44.98
CA ILE A 242 11.85 11.25 -45.17
C ILE A 242 12.17 11.50 -46.64
N GLU A 243 11.23 12.12 -47.35
CA GLU A 243 11.38 12.46 -48.77
C GLU A 243 12.34 13.66 -48.95
N ASP A 244 12.16 14.69 -48.13
CA ASP A 244 12.94 15.92 -48.16
C ASP A 244 13.04 16.58 -46.77
N GLU A 245 13.73 17.73 -46.70
CA GLU A 245 13.86 18.50 -45.45
C GLU A 245 12.52 19.09 -44.99
N ALA A 246 11.59 19.37 -45.91
CA ALA A 246 10.27 19.90 -45.58
C ALA A 246 9.42 18.84 -44.86
N ALA A 247 9.59 17.56 -45.18
CA ALA A 247 8.95 16.45 -44.48
C ALA A 247 9.30 16.45 -42.99
N ILE A 248 10.56 16.71 -42.63
CA ILE A 248 11.01 16.81 -41.22
C ILE A 248 10.23 17.91 -40.49
N VAL A 249 10.16 19.11 -41.08
CA VAL A 249 9.42 20.24 -40.49
C VAL A 249 7.95 19.89 -40.35
N SER A 250 7.34 19.31 -41.39
CA SER A 250 5.91 18.98 -41.43
C SER A 250 5.50 17.96 -40.36
N LYS A 251 6.41 17.07 -39.95
CA LYS A 251 6.17 16.00 -38.97
C LYS A 251 6.51 16.41 -37.54
N ILE A 252 7.59 17.17 -37.35
CA ILE A 252 8.06 17.54 -36.01
C ILE A 252 7.30 18.75 -35.45
N GLN A 253 6.91 19.72 -36.28
CA GLN A 253 6.17 20.92 -35.80
C GLN A 253 4.83 20.58 -35.11
N PRO A 254 3.99 19.67 -35.64
CA PRO A 254 2.79 19.22 -34.92
C PRO A 254 3.07 18.59 -33.56
N LEU A 255 4.13 17.78 -33.44
CA LEU A 255 4.54 17.17 -32.16
C LEU A 255 4.96 18.24 -31.15
N MET A 256 5.73 19.25 -31.58
CA MET A 256 6.12 20.38 -30.73
C MET A 256 4.90 21.16 -30.20
N LYS A 257 3.90 21.40 -31.05
CA LYS A 257 2.65 22.06 -30.64
C LYS A 257 1.87 21.22 -29.61
N ARG A 258 1.78 19.90 -29.83
CA ARG A 258 1.15 18.96 -28.88
C ARG A 258 1.89 18.95 -27.54
N PHE A 259 3.23 18.95 -27.57
CA PHE A 259 4.06 19.06 -26.37
C PHE A 259 3.75 20.33 -25.59
N GLU A 260 3.77 21.50 -26.24
CA GLU A 260 3.51 22.79 -25.57
C GLU A 260 2.13 22.82 -24.92
N ALA A 261 1.10 22.33 -25.62
CA ALA A 261 -0.25 22.23 -25.10
C ALA A 261 -0.31 21.28 -23.89
N ALA A 262 0.17 20.04 -24.04
CA ALA A 262 0.15 19.03 -22.98
C ALA A 262 0.95 19.47 -21.75
N ARG A 263 2.11 20.07 -21.95
CA ARG A 263 2.99 20.56 -20.87
C ARG A 263 2.35 21.71 -20.10
N LYS A 264 1.75 22.68 -20.80
CA LYS A 264 1.01 23.77 -20.15
C LYS A 264 -0.14 23.23 -19.30
N THR A 265 -0.92 22.30 -19.85
CA THR A 265 -2.02 21.64 -19.13
C THR A 265 -1.53 20.88 -17.91
N ALA A 266 -0.44 20.12 -18.04
CA ALA A 266 0.13 19.34 -16.95
C ALA A 266 0.65 20.21 -15.80
N LEU A 267 1.24 21.37 -16.09
CA LEU A 267 1.66 22.33 -15.06
C LEU A 267 0.47 22.87 -14.26
N ILE A 268 -0.64 23.20 -14.94
CA ILE A 268 -1.88 23.64 -14.28
C ILE A 268 -2.45 22.51 -13.41
N ASN A 269 -2.47 21.28 -13.93
CA ASN A 269 -2.90 20.10 -13.18
C ASN A 269 -2.02 19.87 -11.93
N THR A 270 -0.71 20.11 -12.02
CA THR A 270 0.20 20.02 -10.87
C THR A 270 -0.14 21.05 -9.79
N GLU A 271 -0.46 22.29 -10.16
CA GLU A 271 -0.96 23.29 -9.20
C GLU A 271 -2.26 22.83 -8.52
N GLN A 272 -3.16 22.18 -9.29
CA GLN A 272 -4.37 21.59 -8.73
C GLN A 272 -4.08 20.43 -7.77
N TYR A 273 -3.13 19.54 -8.08
CA TYR A 273 -2.67 18.51 -7.15
C TYR A 273 -2.12 19.09 -5.85
N ILE A 274 -1.30 20.14 -5.96
CA ILE A 274 -0.76 20.85 -4.80
C ILE A 274 -1.88 21.49 -3.97
N SER A 275 -2.93 22.02 -4.60
CA SER A 275 -4.07 22.62 -3.90
C SER A 275 -4.90 21.61 -3.08
N MET A 276 -4.76 20.31 -3.32
CA MET A 276 -5.56 19.25 -2.67
C MET A 276 -4.78 18.38 -1.69
N ILE A 277 -3.55 18.75 -1.32
CA ILE A 277 -2.66 17.91 -0.49
C ILE A 277 -3.25 17.50 0.87
N ASP A 278 -4.07 18.34 1.50
CA ASP A 278 -4.69 18.02 2.81
C ASP A 278 -5.75 16.93 2.73
N ASP A 279 -6.22 16.61 1.52
CA ASP A 279 -7.30 15.68 1.26
C ASP A 279 -6.94 14.64 0.17
N LEU A 280 -5.67 14.55 -0.23
CA LEU A 280 -5.21 13.54 -1.19
C LEU A 280 -5.41 12.15 -0.58
N ASP A 281 -6.07 11.25 -1.30
CA ASP A 281 -6.39 9.92 -0.77
C ASP A 281 -5.45 8.86 -1.31
N ILE A 282 -5.11 8.92 -2.61
CA ILE A 282 -4.40 7.84 -3.28
C ILE A 282 -3.25 8.39 -4.13
N TYR A 283 -2.05 7.82 -3.96
CA TYR A 283 -0.92 8.06 -4.83
C TYR A 283 -0.71 6.87 -5.76
N VAL A 284 -0.54 7.10 -7.07
CA VAL A 284 -0.23 6.03 -8.03
C VAL A 284 1.25 6.11 -8.41
N ALA A 285 2.03 5.14 -7.96
CA ALA A 285 3.46 4.99 -8.25
C ALA A 285 3.67 4.07 -9.47
N THR A 286 4.50 4.49 -10.41
CA THR A 286 4.82 3.69 -11.60
C THR A 286 6.16 4.06 -12.23
N SER A 287 6.62 3.25 -13.18
CA SER A 287 7.72 3.56 -14.09
C SER A 287 7.20 3.54 -15.51
N MET A 288 7.28 4.67 -16.20
CA MET A 288 6.90 4.80 -17.61
C MET A 288 8.13 5.14 -18.44
N ARG A 289 8.40 4.34 -19.47
CA ARG A 289 9.60 4.48 -20.32
C ARG A 289 9.27 4.58 -21.80
N THR A 290 8.06 4.19 -22.19
CA THR A 290 7.57 4.20 -23.57
C THR A 290 6.21 4.91 -23.65
N ARG A 291 5.82 5.34 -24.84
CA ARG A 291 4.48 5.89 -25.09
C ARG A 291 3.36 4.92 -24.69
N ALA A 292 3.58 3.61 -24.91
CA ALA A 292 2.63 2.58 -24.52
C ALA A 292 2.43 2.51 -22.99
N ASP A 293 3.49 2.73 -22.20
CA ASP A 293 3.40 2.74 -20.73
C ASP A 293 2.48 3.86 -20.23
N PHE A 294 2.60 5.07 -20.81
CA PHE A 294 1.74 6.21 -20.46
C PHE A 294 0.27 5.93 -20.77
N ARG A 295 -0.03 5.30 -21.92
CA ARG A 295 -1.40 4.89 -22.28
C ARG A 295 -1.96 3.88 -21.30
N LYS A 296 -1.21 2.80 -21.04
CA LYS A 296 -1.60 1.75 -20.09
C LYS A 296 -1.84 2.32 -18.69
N MET A 297 -1.00 3.25 -18.23
CA MET A 297 -1.17 3.91 -16.93
C MET A 297 -2.43 4.78 -16.88
N ALA A 298 -2.69 5.55 -17.93
CA ALA A 298 -3.92 6.34 -18.03
C ALA A 298 -5.17 5.46 -17.99
N GLU A 299 -5.16 4.35 -18.74
CA GLU A 299 -6.24 3.35 -18.75
C GLU A 299 -6.41 2.68 -17.38
N PHE A 300 -5.31 2.32 -16.72
CA PHE A 300 -5.32 1.75 -15.38
C PHE A 300 -6.00 2.68 -14.37
N CYS A 301 -5.63 3.97 -14.38
CA CYS A 301 -6.25 4.96 -13.50
C CYS A 301 -7.74 5.13 -13.80
N GLU A 302 -8.13 5.25 -15.08
CA GLU A 302 -9.53 5.36 -15.47
C GLU A 302 -10.35 4.14 -15.06
N ASN A 303 -9.80 2.93 -15.20
CA ASN A 303 -10.49 1.69 -14.83
C ASN A 303 -10.74 1.59 -13.33
N ILE A 304 -9.76 1.95 -12.49
CA ILE A 304 -9.91 1.90 -11.03
C ILE A 304 -10.83 3.01 -10.55
N PHE A 305 -10.50 4.27 -10.85
CA PHE A 305 -11.18 5.42 -10.26
C PHE A 305 -12.51 5.75 -10.96
N GLY A 306 -12.74 5.22 -12.16
CA GLY A 306 -14.03 5.21 -12.82
C GLY A 306 -14.98 4.10 -12.35
N HIS A 307 -14.49 3.14 -11.56
CA HIS A 307 -15.30 2.00 -11.13
C HIS A 307 -16.46 2.43 -10.21
N ALA A 308 -17.65 1.87 -10.44
CA ALA A 308 -18.88 2.28 -9.74
C ALA A 308 -18.77 2.18 -8.21
N LYS A 309 -18.01 1.19 -7.71
CA LYS A 309 -17.75 0.97 -6.29
C LYS A 309 -17.04 2.16 -5.64
N LEU A 310 -16.06 2.74 -6.33
CA LEU A 310 -15.21 3.82 -5.78
C LEU A 310 -15.75 5.22 -6.06
N LYS A 311 -16.60 5.36 -7.09
CA LYS A 311 -17.16 6.65 -7.52
C LYS A 311 -17.90 7.41 -6.40
N SER A 312 -18.47 6.69 -5.44
CA SER A 312 -19.22 7.28 -4.31
C SER A 312 -18.35 8.07 -3.33
N TYR A 313 -17.04 7.83 -3.28
CA TYR A 313 -16.12 8.44 -2.30
C TYR A 313 -15.48 9.75 -2.78
N ALA A 314 -15.82 10.23 -3.98
CA ALA A 314 -15.23 11.42 -4.60
C ALA A 314 -13.70 11.47 -4.42
N LEU A 315 -13.02 10.37 -4.77
CA LEU A 315 -11.60 10.15 -4.48
C LEU A 315 -10.70 11.19 -5.15
N ARG A 316 -9.71 11.65 -4.40
CA ARG A 316 -8.64 12.54 -4.88
C ARG A 316 -7.39 11.69 -5.02
N TYR A 317 -6.95 11.47 -6.25
CA TYR A 317 -5.81 10.62 -6.53
C TYR A 317 -4.80 11.33 -7.42
N PHE A 318 -3.51 11.05 -7.20
CA PHE A 318 -2.45 11.57 -8.04
C PHE A 318 -2.20 10.63 -9.22
N ASP A 319 -2.55 11.08 -10.44
CA ASP A 319 -2.18 10.43 -11.70
C ASP A 319 -0.87 11.03 -12.22
N PRO A 320 0.25 10.28 -12.21
CA PRO A 320 1.55 10.79 -12.63
C PRO A 320 1.60 11.13 -14.13
N THR A 321 0.64 10.66 -14.93
CA THR A 321 0.55 10.97 -16.38
C THR A 321 -0.12 12.31 -16.67
N LEU A 322 -0.60 13.01 -15.65
CA LEU A 322 -1.25 14.33 -15.76
C LEU A 322 -0.47 15.46 -15.10
N SER A 323 0.70 15.17 -14.52
CA SER A 323 1.49 16.10 -13.71
C SER A 323 2.86 16.38 -14.34
N ALA A 324 3.28 17.64 -14.29
CA ALA A 324 4.55 18.15 -14.79
C ALA A 324 5.16 19.12 -13.76
N ALA A 325 6.48 19.19 -13.67
CA ALA A 325 7.15 20.20 -12.84
C ALA A 325 8.14 21.01 -13.67
N SER A 326 8.29 22.30 -13.34
CA SER A 326 9.20 23.23 -14.04
C SER A 326 10.67 22.80 -13.97
N GLY A 327 11.07 22.12 -12.90
CA GLY A 327 12.41 21.58 -12.69
C GLY A 327 12.40 20.10 -12.30
N HIS A 328 13.56 19.46 -12.42
CA HIS A 328 13.72 18.05 -12.03
C HIS A 328 13.64 17.88 -10.50
N GLU A 329 14.26 18.80 -9.76
CA GLU A 329 14.22 18.85 -8.30
C GLU A 329 12.81 19.07 -7.77
N ASP A 330 12.08 20.02 -8.37
CA ASP A 330 10.68 20.31 -8.02
C ASP A 330 9.80 19.06 -8.20
N LYS A 331 10.02 18.31 -9.30
CA LYS A 331 9.29 17.07 -9.56
C LYS A 331 9.45 16.08 -8.41
N GLY A 332 10.70 15.83 -8.01
CA GLY A 332 11.00 14.90 -6.91
C GLY A 332 10.36 15.33 -5.59
N LEU A 333 10.42 16.64 -5.28
CA LEU A 333 9.78 17.19 -4.07
C LEU A 333 8.26 17.07 -4.10
N ILE A 334 7.63 17.31 -5.26
CA ILE A 334 6.19 17.14 -5.45
C ILE A 334 5.81 15.68 -5.23
N GLU A 335 6.50 14.72 -5.86
CA GLU A 335 6.22 13.29 -5.68
C GLU A 335 6.36 12.88 -4.20
N CYS A 336 7.41 13.35 -3.51
CA CYS A 336 7.58 13.12 -2.08
C CYS A 336 6.44 13.69 -1.23
N LEU A 337 5.98 14.91 -1.56
CA LEU A 337 4.87 15.55 -0.89
C LEU A 337 3.56 14.78 -1.14
N MET A 338 3.28 14.37 -2.37
CA MET A 338 2.09 13.61 -2.72
C MET A 338 2.07 12.25 -2.01
N VAL A 339 3.21 11.54 -1.95
CA VAL A 339 3.34 10.29 -1.18
C VAL A 339 3.12 10.54 0.30
N LYS A 340 3.64 11.65 0.87
CA LYS A 340 3.42 12.02 2.27
C LYS A 340 1.96 12.35 2.58
N CYS A 341 1.24 12.96 1.65
CA CYS A 341 -0.13 13.41 1.85
C CYS A 341 -1.17 12.33 1.58
N ALA A 342 -0.95 11.46 0.59
CA ALA A 342 -1.88 10.39 0.25
C ALA A 342 -2.10 9.42 1.42
N LYS A 343 -3.30 8.86 1.53
CA LYS A 343 -3.65 7.89 2.59
C LYS A 343 -3.32 6.45 2.19
N ILE A 344 -3.36 6.16 0.89
CA ILE A 344 -3.09 4.85 0.28
C ILE A 344 -2.09 5.08 -0.87
N LEU A 345 -1.19 4.11 -1.10
CA LEU A 345 -0.36 4.08 -2.30
C LEU A 345 -0.70 2.85 -3.14
N ILE A 346 -0.88 3.04 -4.44
CA ILE A 346 -0.97 1.97 -5.44
C ILE A 346 0.34 1.96 -6.21
N TYR A 347 1.07 0.87 -6.11
CA TYR A 347 2.30 0.61 -6.83
C TYR A 347 1.98 -0.25 -8.05
N VAL A 348 2.26 0.26 -9.25
CA VAL A 348 2.07 -0.47 -10.50
C VAL A 348 3.42 -0.98 -11.01
N ALA A 349 3.60 -2.30 -10.97
CA ALA A 349 4.84 -2.92 -11.39
C ALA A 349 4.98 -2.90 -12.92
N GLY A 350 5.80 -2.00 -13.47
CA GLY A 350 6.20 -2.03 -14.89
C GLY A 350 7.30 -3.06 -15.17
N GLU A 351 7.55 -3.44 -16.43
CA GLU A 351 8.45 -4.54 -16.85
C GLU A 351 9.81 -4.59 -16.15
N ARG A 352 10.38 -3.42 -15.83
CA ARG A 352 11.62 -3.28 -15.07
C ARG A 352 11.39 -2.54 -13.78
N ASP A 353 12.19 -2.86 -12.77
CA ASP A 353 12.23 -2.08 -11.54
C ASP A 353 12.91 -0.73 -11.77
N SER A 354 12.53 0.23 -10.93
CA SER A 354 13.06 1.59 -11.00
C SER A 354 13.20 2.15 -9.61
N TYR A 355 14.34 2.78 -9.34
CA TYR A 355 14.63 3.38 -8.05
C TYR A 355 13.54 4.36 -7.57
N GLY A 356 12.91 5.12 -8.47
CA GLY A 356 11.84 6.08 -8.13
C GLY A 356 10.64 5.41 -7.47
N LYS A 357 9.90 4.55 -8.20
CA LYS A 357 8.72 3.85 -7.66
C LYS A 357 9.01 3.03 -6.40
N ASP A 358 10.19 2.44 -6.32
CA ASP A 358 10.59 1.61 -5.17
C ASP A 358 10.84 2.48 -3.93
N ALA A 359 11.44 3.67 -4.11
CA ALA A 359 11.58 4.67 -3.05
C ALA A 359 10.22 5.21 -2.58
N GLU A 360 9.29 5.48 -3.51
CA GLU A 360 7.92 5.93 -3.17
C GLU A 360 7.15 4.88 -2.35
N ALA A 361 7.21 3.61 -2.75
CA ALA A 361 6.62 2.50 -1.99
C ALA A 361 7.26 2.38 -0.60
N ALA A 362 8.59 2.49 -0.52
CA ALA A 362 9.30 2.44 0.74
C ALA A 362 8.89 3.59 1.67
N MET A 363 8.75 4.81 1.14
CA MET A 363 8.28 5.98 1.87
C MET A 363 6.86 5.80 2.42
N ALA A 364 5.94 5.23 1.62
CA ALA A 364 4.57 5.00 2.06
C ALA A 364 4.47 3.91 3.13
N LEU A 365 5.12 2.76 2.91
CA LEU A 365 5.19 1.69 3.92
C LEU A 365 5.80 2.21 5.22
N SER A 366 6.84 3.04 5.12
CA SER A 366 7.52 3.58 6.29
C SER A 366 6.74 4.63 7.07
N GLN A 367 5.59 5.06 6.53
CA GLN A 367 4.60 5.91 7.19
C GLN A 367 3.39 5.10 7.71
N GLY A 368 3.45 3.77 7.70
CA GLY A 368 2.34 2.93 8.18
C GLY A 368 1.18 2.80 7.20
N LYS A 369 1.29 3.34 5.98
CA LYS A 369 0.18 3.44 5.04
C LYS A 369 -0.15 2.08 4.40
N PRO A 370 -1.41 1.83 4.04
CA PRO A 370 -1.75 0.75 3.12
C PRO A 370 -1.08 0.97 1.77
N VAL A 371 -0.36 -0.05 1.30
CA VAL A 371 0.34 -0.03 0.01
C VAL A 371 -0.05 -1.26 -0.81
N ILE A 372 -0.59 -1.04 -2.00
CA ILE A 372 -1.13 -2.08 -2.88
C ILE A 372 -0.22 -2.23 -4.09
N PHE A 373 0.42 -3.39 -4.25
CA PHE A 373 1.26 -3.72 -5.40
C PHE A 373 0.40 -4.45 -6.43
N PHE A 374 0.14 -3.80 -7.56
CA PHE A 374 -0.45 -4.41 -8.74
C PHE A 374 0.66 -4.88 -9.69
N CYS A 375 0.68 -6.18 -9.97
CA CYS A 375 1.65 -6.82 -10.87
C CYS A 375 0.91 -7.53 -12.00
N ASP A 376 1.13 -7.11 -13.24
CA ASP A 376 0.48 -7.70 -14.44
C ASP A 376 0.90 -9.15 -14.77
N ALA A 377 1.78 -9.76 -13.96
CA ALA A 377 2.24 -11.13 -14.10
C ALA A 377 2.24 -11.90 -12.77
N THR A 378 1.62 -13.08 -12.76
CA THR A 378 1.46 -13.94 -11.57
C THR A 378 2.79 -14.37 -10.93
N MET A 379 3.83 -14.63 -11.72
CA MET A 379 5.16 -14.95 -11.16
C MET A 379 5.72 -13.78 -10.35
N ARG A 380 5.49 -12.55 -10.81
CA ARG A 380 5.96 -11.34 -10.15
C ARG A 380 5.15 -11.02 -8.91
N SER A 381 3.83 -11.22 -8.94
CA SER A 381 2.99 -11.08 -7.74
C SER A 381 3.43 -12.06 -6.64
N LYS A 382 3.76 -13.30 -6.99
CA LYS A 382 4.33 -14.28 -6.05
C LYS A 382 5.68 -13.81 -5.49
N PHE A 383 6.58 -13.33 -6.35
CA PHE A 383 7.89 -12.82 -5.93
C PHE A 383 7.77 -11.67 -4.92
N TYR A 384 6.96 -10.65 -5.19
CA TYR A 384 6.77 -9.54 -4.24
C TYR A 384 6.12 -10.01 -2.94
N ARG A 385 5.08 -10.85 -3.02
CA ARG A 385 4.33 -11.31 -1.84
C ARG A 385 5.17 -12.15 -0.89
N GLU A 386 6.06 -13.00 -1.43
CA GLU A 386 6.78 -13.99 -0.63
C GLU A 386 8.23 -13.56 -0.34
N ILE A 387 8.94 -13.04 -1.34
CA ILE A 387 10.41 -12.95 -1.34
C ILE A 387 10.92 -11.51 -1.19
N HIS A 388 10.31 -10.55 -1.89
CA HIS A 388 10.90 -9.21 -2.05
C HIS A 388 10.97 -8.43 -0.73
N PRO A 389 12.15 -7.94 -0.28
CA PRO A 389 12.28 -7.22 0.99
C PRO A 389 11.43 -5.95 1.10
N LEU A 390 11.31 -5.16 0.02
CA LEU A 390 10.42 -3.99 0.00
C LEU A 390 8.95 -4.28 0.27
N SER A 391 8.47 -5.53 0.18
CA SER A 391 7.08 -5.84 0.57
C SER A 391 6.89 -5.87 2.09
N ARG A 392 7.95 -5.69 2.88
CA ARG A 392 7.92 -5.67 4.35
C ARG A 392 8.93 -4.67 4.89
N LEU A 393 8.44 -3.51 5.30
CA LEU A 393 9.22 -2.50 6.00
C LEU A 393 8.62 -2.25 7.37
N ILE A 394 8.94 -1.12 7.99
CA ILE A 394 8.46 -0.73 9.31
C ILE A 394 7.96 0.70 9.24
N GLU A 395 6.91 1.03 9.99
CA GLU A 395 6.55 2.42 10.24
C GLU A 395 7.65 3.04 11.14
N PHE A 396 8.40 4.02 10.63
CA PHE A 396 9.60 4.51 11.35
C PHE A 396 9.29 5.19 12.69
N SER A 397 8.09 5.76 12.86
CA SER A 397 7.67 6.40 14.11
C SER A 397 7.31 5.40 15.21
N THR A 398 6.93 4.17 14.87
CA THR A 398 6.37 3.20 15.83
C THR A 398 7.10 1.86 15.86
N GLY A 399 7.93 1.58 14.84
CA GLY A 399 8.58 0.28 14.63
C GLY A 399 7.64 -0.81 14.12
N ILE A 400 6.34 -0.55 13.96
CA ILE A 400 5.36 -1.56 13.57
C ILE A 400 5.72 -2.10 12.18
N PRO A 401 5.91 -3.42 12.00
CA PRO A 401 6.16 -3.98 10.67
C PRO A 401 4.96 -3.79 9.74
N VAL A 402 5.18 -3.23 8.54
CA VAL A 402 4.15 -2.92 7.55
C VAL A 402 4.44 -3.70 6.28
N GLY A 403 3.48 -4.52 5.87
CA GLY A 403 3.54 -5.29 4.64
C GLY A 403 2.68 -4.73 3.51
N ALA A 404 3.15 -4.90 2.28
CA ALA A 404 2.41 -4.57 1.07
C ALA A 404 1.34 -5.62 0.74
N ILE A 405 0.21 -5.17 0.20
CA ILE A 405 -0.87 -6.01 -0.32
C ILE A 405 -0.61 -6.25 -1.80
N VAL A 406 -0.34 -7.49 -2.21
CA VAL A 406 0.12 -7.80 -3.57
C VAL A 406 -0.96 -8.58 -4.34
N THR A 407 -1.31 -8.10 -5.53
CA THR A 407 -2.26 -8.77 -6.43
C THR A 407 -1.86 -8.61 -7.91
N ASP A 408 -2.38 -9.49 -8.75
CA ASP A 408 -2.31 -9.42 -10.22
C ASP A 408 -3.67 -9.13 -10.88
N LYS A 409 -4.69 -8.77 -10.10
CA LYS A 409 -6.05 -8.46 -10.58
C LYS A 409 -6.45 -7.04 -10.22
N ILE A 410 -7.01 -6.32 -11.18
CA ILE A 410 -7.48 -4.94 -10.98
C ILE A 410 -8.69 -4.92 -10.03
N GLU A 411 -9.53 -5.94 -10.10
CA GLU A 411 -10.71 -6.12 -9.25
C GLU A 411 -10.31 -6.21 -7.77
N ASP A 412 -9.22 -6.92 -7.47
CA ASP A 412 -8.68 -7.00 -6.12
C ASP A 412 -8.19 -5.62 -5.64
N VAL A 413 -7.55 -4.82 -6.52
CA VAL A 413 -7.13 -3.46 -6.16
C VAL A 413 -8.34 -2.60 -5.78
N ILE A 414 -9.41 -2.67 -6.58
CA ILE A 414 -10.67 -1.95 -6.32
C ILE A 414 -11.29 -2.40 -4.99
N ASP A 415 -11.34 -3.70 -4.74
CA ASP A 415 -11.93 -4.27 -3.53
C ASP A 415 -11.12 -3.93 -2.27
N ILE A 416 -9.79 -3.94 -2.36
CA ILE A 416 -8.92 -3.56 -1.25
C ILE A 416 -9.04 -2.07 -0.97
N VAL A 417 -9.03 -1.20 -1.98
CA VAL A 417 -9.24 0.25 -1.78
C VAL A 417 -10.58 0.49 -1.08
N ASP A 418 -11.66 -0.11 -1.58
CA ASP A 418 -12.98 0.01 -0.97
C ASP A 418 -12.99 -0.45 0.50
N ARG A 419 -12.46 -1.66 0.80
CA ARG A 419 -12.40 -2.19 2.17
C ARG A 419 -11.57 -1.33 3.11
N VAL A 420 -10.47 -0.73 2.64
CA VAL A 420 -9.68 0.21 3.43
C VAL A 420 -10.52 1.45 3.76
N LEU A 421 -11.17 2.03 2.75
CA LEU A 421 -11.94 3.27 2.92
C LEU A 421 -13.21 3.07 3.75
N THR A 422 -13.83 1.89 3.72
CA THR A 422 -15.02 1.57 4.53
C THR A 422 -14.69 1.00 5.91
N ASN A 423 -13.42 0.68 6.18
CA ASN A 423 -12.99 -0.02 7.39
C ASN A 423 -13.54 -1.46 7.47
N ASP A 424 -13.60 -2.16 6.33
CA ASP A 424 -14.12 -3.54 6.21
C ASP A 424 -13.02 -4.53 5.79
N MET A 425 -11.77 -4.23 6.11
CA MET A 425 -10.65 -5.14 5.88
C MET A 425 -10.85 -6.48 6.62
N GLU A 426 -10.35 -7.56 6.03
CA GLU A 426 -10.51 -8.92 6.56
C GLU A 426 -9.15 -9.55 6.79
N TYR A 427 -8.90 -10.03 8.01
CA TYR A 427 -7.59 -10.54 8.39
C TYR A 427 -7.61 -11.99 8.86
N LYS A 428 -6.53 -12.70 8.54
CA LYS A 428 -6.23 -14.06 9.01
C LYS A 428 -4.96 -14.03 9.84
N LEU A 429 -5.03 -14.53 11.06
CA LEU A 429 -3.87 -14.76 11.91
C LEU A 429 -3.30 -16.14 11.60
N GLU A 430 -2.01 -16.19 11.27
CA GLU A 430 -1.28 -17.42 11.05
C GLU A 430 -0.01 -17.46 11.87
N GLN A 431 0.47 -18.68 12.13
CA GLN A 431 1.73 -18.91 12.82
C GLN A 431 2.45 -20.11 12.20
N GLY A 432 3.65 -19.87 11.65
CA GLY A 432 4.48 -20.95 11.11
C GLY A 432 5.25 -21.72 12.20
N LYS A 433 5.65 -21.02 13.27
CA LYS A 433 6.30 -21.58 14.46
C LYS A 433 5.98 -20.71 15.68
N PRO A 434 6.03 -21.23 16.92
CA PRO A 434 5.71 -20.45 18.12
C PRO A 434 6.45 -19.11 18.16
N GLY A 435 5.72 -18.03 18.42
CA GLY A 435 6.21 -16.64 18.43
C GLY A 435 6.29 -15.94 17.06
N HIS A 436 6.18 -16.67 15.95
CA HIS A 436 6.23 -16.10 14.59
C HIS A 436 4.83 -15.85 14.06
N PHE A 437 4.25 -14.72 14.47
CA PHE A 437 2.89 -14.37 14.07
C PHE A 437 2.88 -13.61 12.75
N GLN A 438 1.94 -13.95 11.88
CA GLN A 438 1.69 -13.26 10.62
C GLN A 438 0.22 -12.88 10.56
N LEU A 439 -0.04 -11.61 10.28
CA LEU A 439 -1.38 -11.16 9.93
C LEU A 439 -1.45 -11.03 8.42
N LYS A 440 -2.38 -11.76 7.80
CA LYS A 440 -2.58 -11.77 6.35
C LYS A 440 -3.88 -11.09 5.98
N GLU A 441 -3.86 -10.32 4.91
CA GLU A 441 -5.07 -9.83 4.24
C GLU A 441 -5.74 -11.01 3.52
N SER A 442 -7.06 -11.17 3.71
CA SER A 442 -7.77 -12.40 3.38
C SER A 442 -7.97 -12.67 1.89
N LEU A 443 -8.09 -11.62 1.07
CA LEU A 443 -8.34 -11.71 -0.38
C LEU A 443 -7.07 -12.12 -1.14
N THR A 444 -5.95 -11.47 -0.83
CA THR A 444 -4.67 -11.62 -1.55
C THR A 444 -3.69 -12.58 -0.86
N ASN A 445 -3.98 -12.95 0.39
CA ASN A 445 -3.10 -13.71 1.27
C ASN A 445 -1.76 -13.00 1.57
N SER A 446 -1.71 -11.69 1.41
CA SER A 446 -0.50 -10.89 1.64
C SER A 446 -0.27 -10.69 3.12
N ILE A 447 0.97 -10.86 3.58
CA ILE A 447 1.34 -10.58 4.97
C ILE A 447 1.39 -9.07 5.14
N VAL A 448 0.47 -8.51 5.92
CA VAL A 448 0.35 -7.06 6.18
C VAL A 448 1.01 -6.64 7.48
N ARG A 449 1.13 -7.54 8.45
CA ARG A 449 1.83 -7.34 9.73
C ARG A 449 2.52 -8.63 10.15
N LEU A 450 3.59 -8.51 10.93
CA LEU A 450 4.31 -9.68 11.45
C LEU A 450 4.94 -9.41 12.80
N GLN A 451 5.15 -10.48 13.56
CA GLN A 451 6.05 -10.51 14.70
C GLN A 451 7.06 -11.64 14.48
N THR A 452 8.34 -11.36 14.66
CA THR A 452 9.41 -12.37 14.56
C THR A 452 9.45 -13.26 15.80
N ALA A 453 9.71 -14.55 15.59
CA ALA A 453 10.07 -15.49 16.65
C ALA A 453 11.56 -15.43 17.05
N ASP A 454 12.40 -14.64 16.39
CA ASP A 454 13.77 -14.46 16.88
C ASP A 454 13.73 -13.59 18.14
N LEU A 455 13.99 -14.19 19.31
CA LEU A 455 13.86 -13.51 20.60
C LEU A 455 14.88 -12.36 20.72
N LEU A 456 16.12 -12.57 20.28
CA LEU A 456 17.15 -11.54 20.34
C LEU A 456 16.76 -10.36 19.45
N LEU A 457 16.35 -10.63 18.20
CA LEU A 457 15.89 -9.60 17.29
C LEU A 457 14.65 -8.89 17.84
N ARG A 458 13.66 -9.62 18.37
CA ARG A 458 12.43 -9.03 18.92
C ARG A 458 12.74 -8.09 20.08
N GLU A 459 13.48 -8.55 21.08
CA GLU A 459 13.80 -7.73 22.25
C GLU A 459 14.72 -6.56 21.87
N ALA A 460 15.73 -6.77 21.03
CA ALA A 460 16.59 -5.69 20.55
C ALA A 460 15.78 -4.65 19.78
N PHE A 461 14.94 -5.08 18.83
CA PHE A 461 14.13 -4.19 18.00
C PHE A 461 13.18 -3.34 18.86
N TRP A 462 12.41 -3.96 19.76
CA TRP A 462 11.46 -3.22 20.58
C TRP A 462 12.11 -2.34 21.65
N ASN A 463 13.34 -2.63 22.08
CA ASN A 463 14.11 -1.71 22.92
C ASN A 463 14.46 -0.38 22.21
N TYR A 464 14.51 -0.35 20.87
CA TYR A 464 14.74 0.88 20.11
C TYR A 464 13.44 1.61 19.71
N TYR A 465 12.31 0.90 19.65
CA TYR A 465 11.01 1.45 19.21
C TYR A 465 9.96 1.56 20.32
N SER A 466 10.27 1.18 21.56
CA SER A 466 9.28 1.04 22.63
C SER A 466 8.35 2.26 22.78
N ILE A 467 7.06 2.00 22.61
CA ILE A 467 5.95 2.96 22.66
C ILE A 467 5.87 3.49 24.10
N GLY A 468 6.63 4.55 24.38
CA GLY A 468 6.49 5.32 25.62
C GLY A 468 7.78 5.75 26.30
N HIS A 469 8.99 5.30 25.91
CA HIS A 469 10.23 5.70 26.59
C HIS A 469 11.39 5.99 25.61
N ARG A 470 11.58 7.28 25.27
CA ARG A 470 12.79 7.95 24.73
C ARG A 470 13.26 7.45 23.34
N ARG A 471 13.57 8.32 22.37
CA ARG A 471 14.24 9.63 22.43
C ARG A 471 13.45 10.77 21.83
#